data_AF-A0A258BBX9-F1
#
_entry.id   AF-A0A258BBX9-F1
#
_cell.length_a   1.000
_cell.length_b   1.000
_cell.length_c   1.000
_cell.angle_alpha   90.00
_cell.angle_beta   90.00
_cell.angle_gamma   90.00
#
_symmetry.space_group_name_H-M   'P 1'
#
loop_
_entity.id
_entity.type
_entity.pdbx_description
1 polymer ?
#
loop_
_entity_poly.entity_id
_entity_poly.type
_entity_poly.pdbx_seq_one_letter_code
_entity_poly.pdbx_strand_id
1 'polypeptide(L)'
;MAAALSMMGDKARARSGFKQAVQTMGYKDPHDWYQSPLRDLAGVTALAYEAGETAIAADLAKRLETSMKDPERLNTQEQAFILRAASYMLKAAGPIKIDAQGVATIPSQGSLARYNVGAVAEARFKNTGSGPLWRTVTVTGNPLTAPPAESKGFTLEKAYYTLDGARINPAQLTQGQKVLVVISGRSSYAQTRPIVVDDALPAGFEIETTLTNEDTQNGPFRFAGALSALDAQEARDDRYVAALDVSAANGFAMAYIARATTPGDFYLPGAEVKDFYRADLYARTAGSRITIAGR
;
A
#
# COMPACT_ATOMS: atom_id res chain seq x y z
N MET A 1 -13.02 -0.48 26.39
CA MET A 1 -13.74 -0.45 27.68
C MET A 1 -14.72 -1.62 27.86
N ALA A 2 -15.69 -1.83 26.97
CA ALA A 2 -16.69 -2.92 27.08
C ALA A 2 -16.09 -4.33 27.25
N ALA A 3 -15.07 -4.67 26.45
CA ALA A 3 -14.35 -5.94 26.59
C ALA A 3 -13.69 -6.10 27.97
N ALA A 4 -13.07 -5.04 28.50
CA ALA A 4 -12.44 -5.07 29.83
C ALA A 4 -13.47 -5.30 30.95
N LEU A 5 -14.65 -4.67 30.88
CA LEU A 5 -15.76 -4.96 31.80
C LEU A 5 -16.16 -6.44 31.74
N SER A 6 -16.22 -7.02 30.54
CA SER A 6 -16.52 -8.45 30.36
C SER A 6 -15.46 -9.36 31.00
N MET A 7 -14.18 -8.99 30.90
CA MET A 7 -13.07 -9.72 31.52
C MET A 7 -13.07 -9.62 33.05
N MET A 8 -13.56 -8.49 33.61
CA MET A 8 -13.75 -8.32 35.05
C MET A 8 -15.05 -8.95 35.57
N GLY A 9 -15.85 -9.58 34.70
CA GLY A 9 -17.10 -10.26 35.07
C GLY A 9 -18.36 -9.40 35.00
N ASP A 10 -18.26 -8.09 34.72
CA ASP A 10 -19.41 -7.21 34.55
C ASP A 10 -20.02 -7.34 33.14
N LYS A 11 -20.71 -8.47 32.90
CA LYS A 11 -21.31 -8.81 31.60
C LYS A 11 -22.42 -7.85 31.19
N ALA A 12 -23.19 -7.32 32.15
CA ALA A 12 -24.30 -6.43 31.86
C ALA A 12 -23.81 -5.08 31.29
N ARG A 13 -22.83 -4.45 31.94
CA ARG A 13 -22.24 -3.20 31.44
C ARG A 13 -21.40 -3.43 30.19
N ALA A 14 -20.73 -4.58 30.07
CA ALA A 14 -20.04 -4.95 28.85
C ALA A 14 -21.00 -4.96 27.64
N ARG A 15 -22.12 -5.67 27.75
CA ARG A 15 -23.14 -5.73 26.69
C ARG A 15 -23.70 -4.36 26.34
N SER A 16 -24.02 -3.54 27.34
CA SER A 16 -24.48 -2.16 27.12
C SER A 16 -23.42 -1.33 26.39
N GLY A 17 -22.15 -1.42 26.81
CA GLY A 17 -21.04 -0.72 26.16
C GLY A 17 -20.79 -1.16 24.71
N PHE A 18 -20.92 -2.46 24.41
CA PHE A 18 -20.85 -2.93 23.02
C PHE A 18 -22.00 -2.38 22.18
N LYS A 19 -23.24 -2.41 22.68
CA LYS A 19 -24.39 -1.82 21.96
C LYS A 19 -24.17 -0.34 21.66
N GLN A 20 -23.65 0.42 22.62
CA GLN A 20 -23.31 1.83 22.43
C GLN A 20 -22.23 1.99 21.36
N ALA A 21 -21.16 1.21 21.42
CA ALA A 21 -20.11 1.24 20.40
C ALA A 21 -20.68 0.96 19.00
N VAL A 22 -21.56 -0.04 18.86
CA VAL A 22 -22.21 -0.34 17.57
C VAL A 22 -23.02 0.83 17.04
N GLN A 23 -23.67 1.60 17.90
CA GLN A 23 -24.47 2.78 17.52
C GLN A 23 -23.62 3.99 17.12
N THR A 24 -22.40 4.12 17.65
CA THR A 24 -21.54 5.29 17.42
C THR A 24 -20.43 5.05 16.39
N MET A 25 -20.30 3.85 15.84
CA MET A 25 -19.31 3.53 14.79
C MET A 25 -19.59 4.28 13.48
N GLY A 26 -18.58 4.35 12.62
CA GLY A 26 -18.69 4.89 11.26
C GLY A 26 -18.30 6.36 11.11
N TYR A 27 -17.99 7.04 12.21
CA TYR A 27 -17.43 8.38 12.17
C TYR A 27 -16.03 8.39 11.52
N LYS A 28 -15.66 9.55 11.00
CA LYS A 28 -14.33 9.83 10.49
C LYS A 28 -13.76 10.98 11.31
N ASP A 29 -12.62 10.76 11.95
CA ASP A 29 -11.87 11.83 12.60
C ASP A 29 -10.81 12.38 11.63
N PRO A 30 -10.87 13.65 11.23
CA PRO A 30 -9.86 14.26 10.36
C PRO A 30 -8.47 14.35 11.00
N HIS A 31 -8.38 14.25 12.34
CA HIS A 31 -7.13 14.44 13.09
C HIS A 31 -6.52 13.13 13.59
N ASP A 32 -7.23 12.00 13.52
CA ASP A 32 -6.66 10.68 13.82
C ASP A 32 -6.32 9.95 12.51
N TRP A 33 -5.07 10.06 12.08
CA TRP A 33 -4.56 9.41 10.87
C TRP A 33 -4.59 7.87 10.94
N TYR A 34 -4.62 7.31 12.15
CA TYR A 34 -4.70 5.86 12.37
C TYR A 34 -6.15 5.37 12.44
N GLN A 35 -7.14 6.27 12.42
CA GLN A 35 -8.56 5.92 12.42
C GLN A 35 -9.10 5.73 11.01
N SER A 36 -9.92 4.70 10.90
CA SER A 36 -10.88 4.57 9.82
C SER A 36 -12.10 3.79 10.32
N PRO A 37 -13.28 4.00 9.70
CA PRO A 37 -14.47 3.21 9.98
C PRO A 37 -14.23 1.70 9.89
N LEU A 38 -13.40 1.26 8.94
CA LEU A 38 -13.08 -0.16 8.74
C LEU A 38 -12.20 -0.70 9.87
N ARG A 39 -11.17 0.06 10.29
CA ARG A 39 -10.32 -0.28 11.44
C ARG A 39 -11.15 -0.44 12.72
N ASP A 40 -12.04 0.51 12.99
CA ASP A 40 -12.88 0.49 14.19
C ASP A 40 -13.86 -0.68 14.16
N LEU A 41 -14.52 -0.91 13.03
CA LEU A 41 -15.42 -2.05 12.85
C LEU A 41 -14.71 -3.38 13.09
N ALA A 42 -13.53 -3.58 12.49
CA ALA A 42 -12.74 -4.79 12.70
C ALA A 42 -12.31 -4.95 14.17
N GLY A 43 -11.88 -3.87 14.81
CA GLY A 43 -11.50 -3.86 16.23
C GLY A 43 -12.64 -4.21 17.17
N VAL A 44 -13.81 -3.59 16.99
CA VAL A 44 -15.00 -3.89 17.81
C VAL A 44 -15.48 -5.32 17.55
N THR A 45 -15.41 -5.81 16.30
CA THR A 45 -15.73 -7.22 15.96
C THR A 45 -14.82 -8.18 16.74
N ALA A 46 -13.50 -7.98 16.71
CA ALA A 46 -12.55 -8.81 17.43
C ALA A 46 -12.84 -8.83 18.95
N LEU A 47 -13.07 -7.65 19.53
CA LEU A 47 -13.34 -7.49 20.95
C LEU A 47 -14.68 -8.12 21.37
N ALA A 48 -15.70 -8.09 20.50
CA ALA A 48 -16.99 -8.71 20.79
C ALA A 48 -16.88 -10.25 20.84
N TYR A 49 -16.13 -10.85 19.90
CA TYR A 49 -15.82 -12.28 19.95
C TYR A 49 -15.01 -12.63 21.20
N GLU A 50 -13.97 -11.86 21.50
CA GLU A 50 -13.12 -12.03 22.69
C GLU A 50 -13.93 -11.99 24.00
N ALA A 51 -14.92 -11.08 24.08
CA ALA A 51 -15.76 -10.90 25.25
C ALA A 51 -16.89 -11.95 25.38
N GLY A 52 -17.09 -12.80 24.37
CA GLY A 52 -18.18 -13.79 24.31
C GLY A 52 -19.54 -13.22 23.88
N GLU A 53 -19.60 -12.00 23.35
CA GLU A 53 -20.83 -11.38 22.83
C GLU A 53 -21.12 -11.86 21.39
N THR A 54 -21.31 -13.17 21.22
CA THR A 54 -21.36 -13.85 19.92
C THR A 54 -22.44 -13.32 18.97
N ALA A 55 -23.61 -12.94 19.49
CA ALA A 55 -24.68 -12.38 18.67
C ALA A 55 -24.32 -11.00 18.09
N ILE A 56 -23.70 -10.12 18.90
CA ILE A 56 -23.21 -8.81 18.45
C ILE A 56 -22.05 -9.02 17.49
N ALA A 57 -21.12 -9.91 17.81
CA ALA A 57 -19.98 -10.23 16.97
C ALA A 57 -20.40 -10.76 15.58
N ALA A 58 -21.43 -11.61 15.52
CA ALA A 58 -21.96 -12.14 14.25
C ALA A 58 -22.63 -11.06 13.38
N ASP A 59 -23.33 -10.08 13.97
CA ASP A 59 -23.86 -8.94 13.22
C ASP A 59 -22.72 -8.06 12.67
N LEU A 60 -21.72 -7.78 13.50
CA LEU A 60 -20.56 -7.00 13.10
C LEU A 60 -19.72 -7.69 12.03
N ALA A 61 -19.57 -9.01 12.08
CA ALA A 61 -18.89 -9.78 11.05
C ALA A 61 -19.54 -9.61 9.67
N LYS A 62 -20.89 -9.56 9.60
CA LYS A 62 -21.61 -9.28 8.34
C LYS A 62 -21.35 -7.87 7.83
N ARG A 63 -21.32 -6.87 8.72
CA ARG A 63 -20.98 -5.48 8.35
C ARG A 63 -19.54 -5.34 7.90
N LEU A 64 -18.63 -6.09 8.54
CA LEU A 64 -17.22 -6.11 8.19
C LEU A 64 -17.06 -6.62 6.77
N GLU A 65 -17.72 -7.73 6.42
CA GLU A 65 -17.74 -8.30 5.07
C GLU A 65 -18.18 -7.28 4.01
N THR A 66 -19.26 -6.53 4.25
CA THR A 66 -19.74 -5.52 3.30
C THR A 66 -18.87 -4.25 3.24
N SER A 67 -18.04 -4.01 4.25
CA SER A 67 -17.17 -2.84 4.34
C SER A 67 -15.73 -3.11 3.90
N MET A 68 -15.39 -4.37 3.60
CA MET A 68 -14.06 -4.76 3.16
C MET A 68 -13.69 -4.03 1.87
N LYS A 69 -12.46 -3.52 1.84
CA LYS A 69 -11.85 -2.96 0.63
C LYS A 69 -10.97 -4.01 -0.04
N ASP A 70 -10.66 -3.77 -1.30
CA ASP A 70 -9.60 -4.50 -1.99
C ASP A 70 -8.28 -4.42 -1.21
N PRO A 71 -7.48 -5.50 -1.14
CA PRO A 71 -6.24 -5.53 -0.35
C PRO A 71 -5.29 -4.36 -0.64
N GLU A 72 -5.20 -3.92 -1.89
CA GLU A 72 -4.37 -2.80 -2.35
C GLU A 72 -4.83 -1.45 -1.79
N ARG A 73 -6.07 -1.34 -1.31
CA ARG A 73 -6.68 -0.12 -0.76
C ARG A 73 -6.68 -0.08 0.76
N LEU A 74 -6.17 -1.11 1.42
CA LEU A 74 -6.07 -1.17 2.88
C LEU A 74 -4.78 -0.51 3.35
N ASN A 75 -4.87 0.31 4.40
CA ASN A 75 -3.68 0.75 5.13
C ASN A 75 -3.24 -0.30 6.18
N THR A 76 -2.05 -0.12 6.75
CA THR A 76 -1.47 -1.05 7.73
C THR A 76 -2.32 -1.21 9.00
N GLN A 77 -2.99 -0.15 9.45
CA GLN A 77 -3.89 -0.21 10.60
C GLN A 77 -5.13 -1.05 10.30
N GLU A 78 -5.76 -0.84 9.15
CA GLU A 78 -6.90 -1.64 8.68
C GLU A 78 -6.49 -3.12 8.57
N GLN A 79 -5.35 -3.41 7.94
CA GLN A 79 -4.83 -4.77 7.80
C GLN A 79 -4.63 -5.46 9.17
N ALA A 80 -4.00 -4.79 10.13
CA ALA A 80 -3.73 -5.36 11.45
C ALA A 80 -5.02 -5.69 12.22
N PHE A 81 -5.98 -4.77 12.22
CA PHE A 81 -7.25 -4.97 12.93
C PHE A 81 -8.16 -5.99 12.23
N ILE A 82 -8.17 -6.03 10.89
CA ILE A 82 -8.85 -7.08 10.11
C ILE A 82 -8.25 -8.45 10.42
N LEU A 83 -6.92 -8.56 10.46
CA LEU A 83 -6.23 -9.82 10.80
C LEU A 83 -6.59 -10.27 12.21
N ARG A 84 -6.64 -9.34 13.18
CA ARG A 84 -7.10 -9.64 14.55
C ARG A 84 -8.55 -10.13 14.56
N ALA A 85 -9.46 -9.44 13.87
CA ALA A 85 -10.87 -9.85 13.77
C ALA A 85 -10.99 -11.26 13.16
N ALA A 86 -10.29 -11.52 12.06
CA ALA A 86 -10.23 -12.82 11.42
C ALA A 86 -9.73 -13.92 12.35
N SER A 87 -8.71 -13.65 13.19
CA SER A 87 -8.21 -14.61 14.18
C SER A 87 -9.30 -15.03 15.19
N TYR A 88 -10.06 -14.08 15.73
CA TYR A 88 -11.15 -14.40 16.67
C TYR A 88 -12.35 -15.06 15.97
N MET A 89 -12.68 -14.63 14.75
CA MET A 89 -13.71 -15.26 13.92
C MET A 89 -13.37 -16.73 13.63
N LEU A 90 -12.11 -17.02 13.28
CA LEU A 90 -11.64 -18.40 13.04
C LEU A 90 -11.67 -19.27 14.30
N LYS A 91 -11.39 -18.71 15.48
CA LYS A 91 -11.53 -19.43 16.76
C LYS A 91 -12.99 -19.76 17.09
N ALA A 92 -13.91 -18.88 16.70
CA ALA A 92 -15.35 -19.10 16.87
C ALA A 92 -15.96 -19.96 15.74
N ALA A 93 -15.24 -20.14 14.64
CA ALA A 93 -15.71 -20.88 13.48
C ALA A 93 -15.70 -22.39 13.73
N GLY A 94 -16.80 -23.04 13.35
CA GLY A 94 -16.90 -24.50 13.35
C GLY A 94 -16.06 -25.16 12.24
N PRO A 95 -16.04 -26.50 12.19
CA PRO A 95 -15.31 -27.24 11.18
C PRO A 95 -15.84 -26.93 9.78
N ILE A 96 -14.93 -26.81 8.82
CA ILE A 96 -15.26 -26.59 7.41
C ILE A 96 -15.19 -27.90 6.64
N LYS A 97 -16.08 -28.09 5.66
CA LYS A 97 -16.05 -29.23 4.73
C LYS A 97 -16.21 -28.71 3.31
N ILE A 98 -15.18 -28.90 2.50
CA ILE A 98 -15.13 -28.43 1.12
C ILE A 98 -14.72 -29.60 0.24
N ASP A 99 -15.55 -29.91 -0.75
CA ASP A 99 -15.20 -30.75 -1.88
C ASP A 99 -14.59 -29.85 -2.96
N ALA A 100 -13.30 -30.04 -3.26
CA ALA A 100 -12.52 -29.20 -4.15
C ALA A 100 -11.92 -30.04 -5.29
N GLN A 101 -12.11 -29.59 -6.53
CA GLN A 101 -11.65 -30.28 -7.74
C GLN A 101 -10.81 -29.34 -8.60
N GLY A 102 -9.84 -29.88 -9.33
CA GLY A 102 -8.96 -29.09 -10.22
C GLY A 102 -8.01 -28.15 -9.47
N VAL A 103 -7.70 -28.44 -8.20
CA VAL A 103 -6.87 -27.61 -7.32
C VAL A 103 -5.93 -28.45 -6.48
N ALA A 104 -4.85 -27.86 -6.00
CA ALA A 104 -3.93 -28.49 -5.06
C ALA A 104 -4.15 -27.94 -3.64
N THR A 105 -4.42 -28.81 -2.67
CA THR A 105 -4.57 -28.40 -1.26
C THR A 105 -3.24 -27.93 -0.70
N ILE A 106 -3.27 -26.81 0.02
CA ILE A 106 -2.13 -26.26 0.77
C ILE A 106 -2.37 -26.58 2.25
N PRO A 107 -1.37 -27.10 2.98
CA PRO A 107 -1.48 -27.30 4.42
C PRO A 107 -1.91 -26.01 5.15
N SER A 108 -2.93 -26.12 5.99
CA SER A 108 -3.47 -25.04 6.81
C SER A 108 -3.84 -25.56 8.20
N GLN A 109 -3.91 -24.65 9.16
CA GLN A 109 -4.26 -24.95 10.56
C GLN A 109 -5.63 -24.38 10.91
N GLY A 110 -6.35 -25.06 11.81
CA GLY A 110 -7.66 -24.65 12.29
C GLY A 110 -8.77 -24.69 11.23
N SER A 111 -9.78 -23.83 11.36
CA SER A 111 -10.95 -23.73 10.47
C SER A 111 -10.66 -23.00 9.16
N LEU A 112 -9.47 -23.20 8.59
CA LEU A 112 -9.01 -22.60 7.33
C LEU A 112 -8.68 -23.70 6.33
N ALA A 113 -9.17 -23.57 5.10
CA ALA A 113 -8.77 -24.41 3.97
C ALA A 113 -8.13 -23.54 2.89
N ARG A 114 -6.97 -23.95 2.40
CA ARG A 114 -6.20 -23.21 1.39
C ARG A 114 -5.96 -24.11 0.18
N TYR A 115 -6.07 -23.52 -1.00
CA TYR A 115 -5.90 -24.22 -2.27
C TYR A 115 -5.09 -23.37 -3.24
N ASN A 116 -4.11 -23.99 -3.90
CA ASN A 116 -3.47 -23.44 -5.08
C ASN A 116 -4.35 -23.74 -6.29
N VAL A 117 -4.71 -22.69 -7.01
CA VAL A 117 -5.52 -22.77 -8.23
C VAL A 117 -4.60 -22.49 -9.41
N GLY A 118 -4.32 -23.51 -10.23
CA GLY A 118 -3.55 -23.34 -11.46
C GLY A 118 -4.45 -22.81 -12.58
N ALA A 119 -5.32 -23.68 -13.11
CA ALA A 119 -6.32 -23.30 -14.12
C ALA A 119 -7.64 -22.94 -13.45
N VAL A 120 -7.95 -21.63 -13.39
CA VAL A 120 -9.22 -21.13 -12.81
C VAL A 120 -10.45 -21.78 -13.48
N ALA A 121 -10.39 -22.06 -14.79
CA ALA A 121 -11.47 -22.68 -15.53
C ALA A 121 -11.79 -24.12 -15.08
N GLU A 122 -10.84 -24.82 -14.47
CA GLU A 122 -10.96 -26.21 -14.03
C GLU A 122 -11.31 -26.31 -12.54
N ALA A 123 -11.02 -25.26 -11.76
CA ALA A 123 -11.28 -25.25 -10.33
C ALA A 123 -12.78 -25.26 -10.01
N ARG A 124 -13.20 -26.20 -9.16
CA ARG A 124 -14.56 -26.27 -8.60
C ARG A 124 -14.48 -26.43 -7.09
N PHE A 125 -15.37 -25.75 -6.38
CA PHE A 125 -15.47 -25.82 -4.93
C PHE A 125 -16.93 -25.97 -4.52
N LYS A 126 -17.23 -26.96 -3.69
CA LYS A 126 -18.56 -27.20 -3.13
C LYS A 126 -18.46 -27.24 -1.61
N ASN A 127 -19.20 -26.36 -0.95
CA ASN A 127 -19.39 -26.43 0.50
C ASN A 127 -20.29 -27.64 0.82
N THR A 128 -19.73 -28.62 1.54
CA THR A 128 -20.46 -29.80 2.02
C THR A 128 -20.66 -29.77 3.54
N GLY A 129 -20.34 -28.65 4.18
CA GLY A 129 -20.59 -28.38 5.59
C GLY A 129 -22.01 -27.87 5.86
N SER A 130 -22.34 -27.75 7.14
CA SER A 130 -23.64 -27.26 7.61
C SER A 130 -23.71 -25.74 7.75
N GLY A 131 -22.56 -25.06 7.76
CA GLY A 131 -22.45 -23.61 7.88
C GLY A 131 -22.07 -22.95 6.56
N PRO A 132 -22.41 -21.66 6.37
CA PRO A 132 -21.86 -20.86 5.28
C PRO A 132 -20.32 -20.81 5.33
N LEU A 133 -19.69 -20.54 4.17
CA LEU A 133 -18.23 -20.39 4.05
C LEU A 133 -17.90 -19.07 3.38
N TRP A 134 -16.86 -18.44 3.89
CA TRP A 134 -16.30 -17.21 3.37
C TRP A 134 -15.08 -17.56 2.55
N ARG A 135 -14.97 -16.97 1.36
CA ARG A 135 -13.91 -17.27 0.42
C ARG A 135 -13.18 -16.00 0.03
N THR A 136 -11.88 -15.99 0.27
CA THR A 136 -10.96 -15.02 -0.34
C THR A 136 -10.33 -15.65 -1.59
N VAL A 137 -10.34 -14.91 -2.70
CA VAL A 137 -9.63 -15.29 -3.92
C VAL A 137 -8.51 -14.28 -4.12
N THR A 138 -7.27 -14.76 -4.12
CA THR A 138 -6.08 -13.94 -4.38
C THR A 138 -5.54 -14.29 -5.75
N VAL A 139 -5.49 -13.31 -6.65
CA VAL A 139 -4.83 -13.42 -7.94
C VAL A 139 -3.56 -12.57 -7.87
N THR A 140 -2.42 -13.16 -8.21
CA THR A 140 -1.14 -12.45 -8.29
C THR A 140 -0.58 -12.65 -9.68
N GLY A 141 0.01 -11.59 -10.23
CA GLY A 141 0.58 -11.64 -11.57
C GLY A 141 1.24 -10.31 -11.92
N ASN A 142 2.16 -10.37 -12.86
CA ASN A 142 2.77 -9.18 -13.44
C ASN A 142 1.93 -8.77 -14.66
N PRO A 143 1.55 -7.48 -14.78
CA PRO A 143 0.80 -7.04 -15.94
C PRO A 143 1.64 -7.18 -17.22
N LEU A 144 1.01 -7.61 -18.31
CA LEU A 144 1.68 -7.75 -19.62
C LEU A 144 2.07 -6.39 -20.23
N THR A 145 1.37 -5.33 -19.83
CA THR A 145 1.62 -3.97 -20.27
C THR A 145 1.81 -3.08 -19.06
N ALA A 146 2.73 -2.12 -19.16
CA ALA A 146 2.96 -1.14 -18.11
C ALA A 146 1.65 -0.37 -17.84
N PRO A 147 1.26 -0.19 -16.57
CA PRO A 147 0.12 0.65 -16.25
C PRO A 147 0.34 2.09 -16.76
N PRO A 148 -0.72 2.78 -17.19
CA PRO A 148 -0.60 4.16 -17.65
C PRO A 148 -0.31 5.10 -16.47
N ALA A 149 0.15 6.31 -16.78
CA ALA A 149 0.19 7.39 -15.80
C ALA A 149 -1.21 7.61 -15.20
N GLU A 150 -1.26 7.87 -13.89
CA GLU A 150 -2.51 8.08 -13.18
C GLU A 150 -2.28 9.05 -12.02
N SER A 151 -3.32 9.80 -11.64
CA SER A 151 -3.25 10.79 -10.58
C SER A 151 -4.55 10.79 -9.78
N LYS A 152 -4.46 10.49 -8.49
CA LYS A 152 -5.54 10.49 -7.51
C LYS A 152 -5.09 11.23 -6.26
N GLY A 153 -5.44 12.50 -6.15
CA GLY A 153 -5.09 13.34 -5.00
C GLY A 153 -3.67 13.91 -5.02
N PHE A 154 -2.77 13.36 -5.84
CA PHE A 154 -1.43 13.88 -6.10
C PHE A 154 -1.19 14.10 -7.59
N THR A 155 -0.27 14.99 -7.92
CA THR A 155 0.40 15.05 -9.23
C THR A 155 1.83 14.57 -9.08
N LEU A 156 2.40 14.00 -10.13
CA LEU A 156 3.77 13.50 -10.13
C LEU A 156 4.42 13.68 -11.51
N GLU A 157 5.63 14.21 -11.54
CA GLU A 157 6.50 14.31 -12.70
C GLU A 157 7.87 13.72 -12.37
N LYS A 158 8.44 13.00 -13.34
CA LYS A 158 9.81 12.48 -13.33
C LYS A 158 10.55 13.03 -14.54
N ALA A 159 11.65 13.73 -14.32
CA ALA A 159 12.46 14.34 -15.37
C ALA A 159 13.93 13.93 -15.23
N TYR A 160 14.63 13.88 -16.36
CA TYR A 160 16.04 13.51 -16.44
C TYR A 160 16.83 14.66 -17.01
N TYR A 161 17.99 14.93 -16.42
CA TYR A 161 18.91 15.96 -16.84
C TYR A 161 20.32 15.40 -16.95
N THR A 162 21.12 15.99 -17.82
CA THR A 162 22.57 15.92 -17.69
C THR A 162 23.03 16.66 -16.42
N LEU A 163 24.27 16.40 -15.98
CA LEU A 163 24.80 17.03 -14.75
C LEU A 163 25.04 18.55 -14.88
N ASP A 164 25.09 19.07 -16.10
CA ASP A 164 25.16 20.51 -16.42
C ASP A 164 23.78 21.15 -16.63
N GLY A 165 22.69 20.36 -16.52
CA GLY A 165 21.32 20.86 -16.43
C GLY A 165 20.52 20.88 -17.72
N ALA A 166 21.02 20.31 -18.81
CA ALA A 166 20.21 20.10 -20.00
C ALA A 166 19.20 18.97 -19.76
N ARG A 167 17.91 19.22 -20.01
CA ARG A 167 16.88 18.18 -19.94
C ARG A 167 17.08 17.17 -21.07
N ILE A 168 17.03 15.88 -20.74
CA ILE A 168 17.26 14.78 -21.69
C ILE A 168 16.09 13.80 -21.72
N ASN A 169 15.96 13.12 -22.85
CA ASN A 169 15.18 11.90 -22.94
C ASN A 169 16.09 10.72 -22.56
N PRO A 170 15.77 9.95 -21.51
CA PRO A 170 16.61 8.84 -21.08
C PRO A 170 16.54 7.63 -22.02
N ALA A 171 15.74 7.64 -23.09
CA ALA A 171 15.54 6.48 -23.96
C ALA A 171 16.83 5.85 -24.52
N GLN A 172 17.90 6.64 -24.66
CA GLN A 172 19.21 6.15 -25.08
C GLN A 172 20.30 6.82 -24.24
N LEU A 173 21.09 6.01 -23.54
CA LEU A 173 22.28 6.45 -22.81
C LEU A 173 23.50 5.61 -23.21
N THR A 174 24.70 6.11 -22.95
CA THR A 174 25.93 5.33 -23.10
C THR A 174 26.39 4.79 -21.74
N GLN A 175 27.03 3.62 -21.74
CA GLN A 175 27.65 3.06 -20.54
C GLN A 175 28.59 4.07 -19.87
N GLY A 176 28.42 4.26 -18.57
CA GLY A 176 29.14 5.23 -17.73
C GLY A 176 28.52 6.62 -17.69
N GLN A 177 27.53 6.92 -18.53
CA GLN A 177 26.83 8.20 -18.52
C GLN A 177 26.05 8.37 -17.22
N LYS A 178 26.20 9.54 -16.59
CA LYS A 178 25.45 9.94 -15.41
C LYS A 178 24.28 10.83 -15.78
N VAL A 179 23.18 10.65 -15.07
CA VAL A 179 21.97 11.46 -15.20
C VAL A 179 21.51 11.93 -13.84
N LEU A 180 21.02 13.16 -13.77
CA LEU A 180 20.29 13.67 -12.63
C LEU A 180 18.80 13.37 -12.85
N VAL A 181 18.20 12.63 -11.92
CA VAL A 181 16.76 12.37 -11.89
C VAL A 181 16.12 13.34 -10.91
N VAL A 182 15.10 14.06 -11.36
CA VAL A 182 14.31 14.97 -10.52
C VAL A 182 12.86 14.48 -10.51
N ILE A 183 12.33 14.25 -9.32
CA ILE A 183 10.94 13.84 -9.10
C ILE A 183 10.24 14.97 -8.36
N SER A 184 9.10 15.43 -8.87
CA SER A 184 8.35 16.51 -8.24
C SER A 184 6.86 16.32 -8.37
N GLY A 185 6.10 16.99 -7.51
CA GLY A 185 4.65 16.86 -7.50
C GLY A 185 3.96 17.79 -6.52
N ARG A 186 2.64 17.64 -6.42
CA ARG A 186 1.79 18.43 -5.52
C ARG A 186 0.68 17.58 -4.93
N SER A 187 0.25 17.92 -3.72
CA SER A 187 -0.99 17.43 -3.13
C SER A 187 -2.16 18.32 -3.54
N SER A 188 -3.32 17.71 -3.79
CA SER A 188 -4.58 18.43 -4.00
C SER A 188 -5.29 18.80 -2.69
N TYR A 189 -4.72 18.42 -1.53
CA TYR A 189 -5.34 18.58 -0.21
C TYR A 189 -4.62 19.63 0.63
N ALA A 190 -5.37 20.57 1.20
CA ALA A 190 -4.82 21.59 2.11
C ALA A 190 -4.26 21.01 3.42
N GLN A 191 -4.80 19.87 3.87
CA GLN A 191 -4.29 19.15 5.04
C GLN A 191 -2.92 18.56 4.73
N THR A 192 -2.00 18.68 5.69
CA THR A 192 -0.72 17.98 5.65
C THR A 192 -0.94 16.46 5.67
N ARG A 193 -0.24 15.76 4.79
CA ARG A 193 -0.33 14.31 4.61
C ARG A 193 1.07 13.70 4.55
N PRO A 194 1.33 12.62 5.28
CA PRO A 194 2.55 11.84 5.11
C PRO A 194 2.47 11.05 3.81
N ILE A 195 3.47 11.24 2.96
CA ILE A 195 3.60 10.54 1.68
C ILE A 195 4.92 9.79 1.57
N VAL A 196 4.91 8.75 0.75
CA VAL A 196 6.11 8.06 0.27
C VAL A 196 6.19 8.18 -1.24
N VAL A 197 7.38 8.51 -1.75
CA VAL A 197 7.74 8.45 -3.17
C VAL A 197 8.65 7.24 -3.37
N ASP A 198 8.28 6.36 -4.28
CA ASP A 198 9.06 5.18 -4.70
C ASP A 198 9.38 5.34 -6.20
N ASP A 199 10.67 5.26 -6.52
CA ASP A 199 11.15 5.31 -7.89
C ASP A 199 12.06 4.11 -8.19
N ALA A 200 11.46 3.04 -8.70
CA ALA A 200 12.19 1.87 -9.16
C ALA A 200 13.14 2.20 -10.33
N LEU A 201 14.34 1.62 -10.31
CA LEU A 201 15.35 1.81 -11.35
C LEU A 201 15.25 0.74 -12.45
N PRO A 202 15.63 1.08 -13.69
CA PRO A 202 15.94 0.06 -14.69
C PRO A 202 17.18 -0.73 -14.23
N ALA A 203 17.24 -2.03 -14.54
CA ALA A 203 18.32 -2.91 -14.06
C ALA A 203 19.75 -2.49 -14.50
N GLY A 204 19.87 -1.64 -15.53
CA GLY A 204 21.16 -1.09 -15.95
C GLY A 204 21.57 0.21 -15.27
N PHE A 205 20.83 0.69 -14.27
CA PHE A 205 21.16 1.89 -13.50
C PHE A 205 21.65 1.55 -12.10
N GLU A 206 22.56 2.38 -11.59
CA GLU A 206 22.97 2.41 -10.19
C GLU A 206 22.85 3.83 -9.64
N ILE A 207 22.26 3.99 -8.45
CA ILE A 207 22.24 5.29 -7.77
C ILE A 207 23.65 5.57 -7.24
N GLU A 208 24.19 6.74 -7.56
CA GLU A 208 25.48 7.16 -7.02
C GLU A 208 25.34 7.96 -5.74
N THR A 209 24.40 8.90 -5.74
CA THR A 209 24.21 9.82 -4.62
C THR A 209 22.82 10.43 -4.67
N THR A 210 22.26 10.68 -3.49
CA THR A 210 21.01 11.41 -3.32
C THR A 210 21.32 12.88 -3.09
N LEU A 211 20.48 13.77 -3.59
CA LEU A 211 20.67 15.20 -3.39
C LEU A 211 19.78 15.74 -2.27
N THR A 212 20.31 16.77 -1.63
CA THR A 212 19.64 17.59 -0.62
C THR A 212 19.41 19.00 -1.14
N ASN A 213 18.64 19.80 -0.40
CA ASN A 213 18.42 21.19 -0.80
C ASN A 213 19.73 22.01 -0.82
N GLU A 214 20.77 21.63 -0.06
CA GLU A 214 22.07 22.31 -0.10
C GLU A 214 22.75 22.19 -1.48
N ASP A 215 22.63 21.03 -2.12
CA ASP A 215 23.21 20.76 -3.44
C ASP A 215 22.60 21.63 -4.55
N THR A 216 21.36 22.09 -4.33
CA THR A 216 20.60 22.93 -5.27
C THR A 216 20.56 24.41 -4.86
N GLN A 217 20.79 24.75 -3.60
CA GLN A 217 20.87 26.14 -3.15
C GLN A 217 22.29 26.69 -3.18
N ASN A 218 23.28 25.89 -2.83
CA ASN A 218 24.68 26.29 -2.74
C ASN A 218 25.61 25.48 -3.65
N GLY A 219 25.19 24.29 -4.06
CA GLY A 219 25.94 23.39 -4.95
C GLY A 219 25.80 23.65 -6.45
N PRO A 220 26.27 22.71 -7.29
CA PRO A 220 26.30 22.85 -8.75
C PRO A 220 24.93 22.58 -9.41
N PHE A 221 23.96 22.04 -8.69
CA PHE A 221 22.69 21.57 -9.26
C PHE A 221 21.54 22.57 -9.10
N ARG A 222 21.84 23.87 -9.09
CA ARG A 222 20.84 24.95 -8.91
C ARG A 222 19.70 24.91 -9.94
N PHE A 223 19.99 24.40 -11.13
CA PHE A 223 19.00 24.23 -12.21
C PHE A 223 17.87 23.25 -11.86
N ALA A 224 18.07 22.35 -10.89
CA ALA A 224 17.06 21.39 -10.45
C ALA A 224 15.94 22.04 -9.60
N GLY A 225 16.13 23.29 -9.18
CA GLY A 225 15.22 24.00 -8.29
C GLY A 225 15.35 23.56 -6.83
N ALA A 226 14.58 24.20 -5.95
CA ALA A 226 14.60 23.89 -4.52
C ALA A 226 14.06 22.48 -4.25
N LEU A 227 14.80 21.70 -3.46
CA LEU A 227 14.38 20.38 -3.02
C LEU A 227 13.69 20.47 -1.66
N SER A 228 12.76 19.55 -1.41
CA SER A 228 12.03 19.46 -0.14
C SER A 228 12.92 18.95 0.98
N ALA A 229 12.62 19.38 2.21
CA ALA A 229 13.10 18.68 3.39
C ALA A 229 12.38 17.33 3.48
N LEU A 230 13.16 16.24 3.53
CA LEU A 230 12.64 14.87 3.56
C LEU A 230 12.80 14.31 4.97
N ASP A 231 11.80 13.58 5.44
CA ASP A 231 11.85 12.87 6.73
C ASP A 231 12.72 11.60 6.62
N ALA A 232 12.72 10.99 5.44
CA ALA A 232 13.59 9.86 5.10
C ALA A 232 13.96 9.90 3.61
N GLN A 233 15.17 9.44 3.29
CA GLN A 233 15.68 9.31 1.94
C GLN A 233 16.61 8.10 1.87
N GLU A 234 16.35 7.19 0.94
CA GLU A 234 17.09 5.94 0.79
C GLU A 234 17.44 5.67 -0.67
N ALA A 235 18.71 5.37 -0.92
CA ALA A 235 19.18 4.77 -2.16
C ALA A 235 19.32 3.27 -1.95
N ARG A 236 18.51 2.47 -2.66
CA ARG A 236 18.59 1.01 -2.68
C ARG A 236 19.04 0.54 -4.05
N ASP A 237 19.46 -0.72 -4.14
CA ASP A 237 19.95 -1.31 -5.39
C ASP A 237 18.92 -1.26 -6.53
N ASP A 238 17.63 -1.37 -6.20
CA ASP A 238 16.53 -1.45 -7.18
C ASP A 238 15.61 -0.23 -7.21
N ARG A 239 15.76 0.72 -6.26
CA ARG A 239 14.87 1.89 -6.14
C ARG A 239 15.47 3.03 -5.34
N TYR A 240 14.97 4.23 -5.63
CA TYR A 240 15.07 5.38 -4.74
C TYR A 240 13.75 5.53 -3.96
N VAL A 241 13.83 5.76 -2.64
CA VAL A 241 12.65 5.98 -1.80
C VAL A 241 12.82 7.25 -0.96
N ALA A 242 11.77 8.04 -0.85
CA ALA A 242 11.74 9.20 0.04
C ALA A 242 10.39 9.34 0.75
N ALA A 243 10.39 9.83 1.98
CA ALA A 243 9.19 10.15 2.74
C ALA A 243 9.21 11.60 3.21
N LEU A 244 8.03 12.24 3.21
CA LEU A 244 7.84 13.59 3.71
C LEU A 244 6.36 13.87 3.99
N ASP A 245 6.13 14.93 4.76
CA ASP A 245 4.82 15.56 4.90
C ASP A 245 4.56 16.62 3.81
N VAL A 246 3.40 16.54 3.14
CA VAL A 246 3.01 17.45 2.05
C VAL A 246 1.59 18.02 2.21
N SER A 247 1.36 19.26 1.77
CA SER A 247 0.03 19.87 1.66
C SER A 247 -0.13 20.60 0.33
N ALA A 248 -1.32 21.10 0.00
CA ALA A 248 -1.54 21.86 -1.25
C ALA A 248 -0.75 23.17 -1.31
N ALA A 249 -0.36 23.72 -0.15
CA ALA A 249 0.44 24.93 -0.04
C ALA A 249 1.88 24.70 -0.54
N ASN A 250 2.42 23.50 -0.30
CA ASN A 250 3.82 23.18 -0.57
C ASN A 250 3.88 21.99 -1.54
N GLY A 251 4.42 22.21 -2.74
CA GLY A 251 4.80 21.10 -3.61
C GLY A 251 5.93 20.29 -2.98
N PHE A 252 6.26 19.16 -3.61
CA PHE A 252 7.41 18.36 -3.23
C PHE A 252 8.36 18.19 -4.41
N ALA A 253 9.66 18.15 -4.12
CA ALA A 253 10.72 17.87 -5.09
C ALA A 253 11.88 17.15 -4.42
N MET A 254 12.46 16.19 -5.14
CA MET A 254 13.64 15.43 -4.72
C MET A 254 14.45 15.04 -5.93
N ALA A 255 15.75 14.80 -5.72
CA ALA A 255 16.64 14.45 -6.81
C ALA A 255 17.72 13.47 -6.37
N TYR A 256 18.20 12.69 -7.33
CA TYR A 256 19.34 11.79 -7.15
C TYR A 256 20.09 11.64 -8.47
N ILE A 257 21.36 11.24 -8.39
CA ILE A 257 22.20 10.94 -9.56
C ILE A 257 22.25 9.44 -9.76
N ALA A 258 22.00 9.00 -10.99
CA ALA A 258 22.18 7.60 -11.40
C ALA A 258 23.21 7.49 -12.52
N ARG A 259 23.92 6.35 -12.57
CA ARG A 259 24.84 5.98 -13.64
C ARG A 259 24.26 4.83 -14.45
N ALA A 260 24.30 4.92 -15.77
CA ALA A 260 24.05 3.79 -16.66
C ALA A 260 25.28 2.84 -16.64
N THR A 261 25.17 1.66 -16.04
CA THR A 261 26.32 0.77 -15.78
C THR A 261 26.40 -0.42 -16.73
N THR A 262 25.27 -1.05 -17.03
CA THR A 262 25.22 -2.28 -17.81
C THR A 262 24.56 -2.04 -19.17
N PRO A 263 25.24 -2.32 -20.31
CA PRO A 263 24.64 -2.24 -21.63
C PRO A 263 23.46 -3.19 -21.81
N GLY A 264 22.42 -2.75 -22.50
CA GLY A 264 21.22 -3.56 -22.77
C GLY A 264 19.95 -2.73 -22.90
N ASP A 265 18.84 -3.44 -23.14
CA ASP A 265 17.51 -2.85 -23.27
C ASP A 265 16.66 -3.17 -22.05
N PHE A 266 16.34 -2.15 -21.25
CA PHE A 266 15.63 -2.30 -19.99
C PHE A 266 14.27 -1.63 -20.03
N TYR A 267 13.36 -2.14 -19.19
CA TYR A 267 12.17 -1.40 -18.82
C TYR A 267 12.58 -0.25 -17.90
N LEU A 268 12.07 0.96 -18.16
CA LEU A 268 12.27 2.14 -17.33
C LEU A 268 11.01 2.37 -16.51
N PRO A 269 11.00 2.04 -15.20
CA PRO A 269 9.81 2.24 -14.38
C PRO A 269 9.43 3.71 -14.25
N GLY A 270 8.13 3.95 -14.11
CA GLY A 270 7.63 5.26 -13.67
C GLY A 270 7.80 5.41 -12.16
N ALA A 271 7.89 6.66 -11.69
CA ALA A 271 7.86 6.96 -10.27
C ALA A 271 6.42 6.84 -9.74
N GLU A 272 6.28 6.59 -8.44
CA GLU A 272 5.01 6.51 -7.74
C GLU A 272 5.05 7.31 -6.44
N VAL A 273 3.95 7.97 -6.10
CA VAL A 273 3.74 8.63 -4.80
C VAL A 273 2.46 8.09 -4.17
N LYS A 274 2.46 7.81 -2.86
CA LYS A 274 1.30 7.32 -2.10
C LYS A 274 1.17 8.01 -0.76
N ASP A 275 -0.07 8.21 -0.30
CA ASP A 275 -0.37 8.53 1.10
C ASP A 275 -0.18 7.26 1.97
N PHE A 276 0.47 7.38 3.12
CA PHE A 276 0.75 6.25 4.02
C PHE A 276 -0.51 5.54 4.54
N TYR A 277 -1.63 6.28 4.69
CA TYR A 277 -2.83 5.81 5.38
C TYR A 277 -4.08 5.81 4.49
N ARG A 278 -4.00 6.37 3.29
CA ARG A 278 -5.07 6.45 2.29
C ARG A 278 -4.56 5.94 0.95
N ALA A 279 -4.54 4.62 0.79
CA ALA A 279 -4.00 3.97 -0.41
C ALA A 279 -4.76 4.30 -1.72
N ASP A 280 -5.96 4.89 -1.63
CA ASP A 280 -6.69 5.43 -2.78
C ASP A 280 -6.14 6.78 -3.27
N LEU A 281 -5.25 7.42 -2.50
CA LEU A 281 -4.53 8.62 -2.88
C LEU A 281 -3.11 8.24 -3.32
N TYR A 282 -2.87 8.35 -4.63
CA TYR A 282 -1.59 8.07 -5.25
C TYR A 282 -1.44 8.83 -6.56
N ALA A 283 -0.21 8.93 -7.06
CA ALA A 283 0.02 9.23 -8.46
C ALA A 283 1.19 8.40 -8.98
N ARG A 284 1.19 8.09 -10.27
CA ARG A 284 2.30 7.41 -10.94
C ARG A 284 2.56 8.01 -12.30
N THR A 285 3.82 8.07 -12.70
CA THR A 285 4.19 8.40 -14.08
C THR A 285 4.10 7.13 -14.94
N ALA A 286 3.98 7.28 -16.25
CA ALA A 286 4.06 6.14 -17.15
C ALA A 286 5.50 5.57 -17.15
N GLY A 287 5.60 4.24 -17.24
CA GLY A 287 6.87 3.59 -17.57
C GLY A 287 7.21 3.70 -19.05
N SER A 288 8.46 3.44 -19.39
CA SER A 288 8.95 3.45 -20.78
C SER A 288 10.06 2.40 -20.96
N ARG A 289 10.89 2.56 -21.99
CA ARG A 289 12.07 1.73 -22.23
C ARG A 289 13.31 2.60 -22.37
N ILE A 290 14.44 2.00 -22.03
CA ILE A 290 15.76 2.60 -22.14
C ILE A 290 16.75 1.61 -22.74
N THR A 291 17.58 2.10 -23.66
CA THR A 291 18.74 1.38 -24.20
C THR A 291 20.01 1.99 -23.64
N ILE A 292 20.88 1.16 -23.08
CA ILE A 292 22.23 1.55 -22.67
C ILE A 292 23.21 0.96 -23.70
N ALA A 293 23.82 1.82 -24.51
CA ALA A 293 24.82 1.41 -25.48
C ALA A 293 26.17 1.13 -24.80
N GLY A 294 26.88 0.08 -25.26
CA GLY A 294 28.27 -0.15 -24.88
C GLY A 294 29.17 1.00 -25.32
N ARG A 295 30.28 1.18 -24.60
CA ARG A 295 31.29 2.19 -24.92
C ARG A 295 32.20 1.74 -26.07
#